data_AF-A0A3B8ZFL9-F1
#
_entry.id   AF-A0A3B8ZFL9-F1
#
_cell.length_a   1.000
_cell.length_b   1.000
_cell.length_c   1.000
_cell.angle_alpha   90.00
_cell.angle_beta   90.00
_cell.angle_gamma   90.00
#
_symmetry.space_group_name_H-M   'P 1'
#
loop_
_entity.id
_entity.type
_entity.pdbx_description
1 polymer ?
#
loop_
_entity_poly.entity_id
_entity_poly.type
_entity_poly.pdbx_seq_one_letter_code
_entity_poly.pdbx_strand_id
1 'polypeptide(L)'
;MTQSASSQSHVWPNKSYQLLDFGSGRKLERFGAVRLDRPSPAAEHIQKASLQAWSSAAVRWPETAIDLEPWTVDFPLLEPADEYHLRFQLKLAPFGHVGLFPEQAINWCWLMQAVREFPTEQPRALNLFAYTGGSTLAMAAAGAAVVHVDSSQPAVTWAR
;
A
#
# COMPACT_ATOMS: atom_id res chain seq x y z
N MET A 1 39.73 14.55 -0.03
CA MET A 1 38.49 14.87 0.71
C MET A 1 37.38 14.00 0.14
N THR A 2 37.17 12.84 0.75
CA THR A 2 36.10 11.91 0.38
C THR A 2 34.80 12.39 1.03
N GLN A 3 33.87 12.90 0.23
CA GLN A 3 32.53 13.22 0.71
C GLN A 3 31.84 11.90 1.10
N SER A 4 31.56 11.72 2.38
CA SER A 4 30.72 10.63 2.85
C SER A 4 29.30 10.88 2.32
N ALA A 5 28.81 9.97 1.47
CA ALA A 5 27.39 9.93 1.14
C ALA A 5 26.61 9.77 2.44
N SER A 6 25.84 10.80 2.81
CA SER A 6 24.87 10.70 3.89
C SER A 6 23.86 9.62 3.50
N SER A 7 23.81 8.53 4.27
CA SER A 7 22.73 7.56 4.13
C SER A 7 21.46 8.25 4.60
N GLN A 8 20.67 8.79 3.67
CA GLN A 8 19.31 9.18 4.00
C GLN A 8 18.59 7.90 4.43
N SER A 9 18.34 7.74 5.73
CA SER A 9 17.46 6.68 6.21
C SER A 9 16.09 6.97 5.64
N HIS A 10 15.70 6.20 4.63
CA HIS A 10 14.35 6.27 4.08
C HIS A 10 13.37 5.83 5.18
N VAL A 11 12.76 6.81 5.86
CA VAL A 11 11.76 6.54 6.88
C VAL A 11 10.52 6.05 6.16
N TRP A 12 10.13 4.80 6.42
CA TRP A 12 8.88 4.27 5.88
C TRP A 12 7.72 5.13 6.39
N PRO A 13 6.84 5.63 5.50
CA PRO A 13 5.91 6.70 5.84
C PRO A 13 4.85 6.33 6.87
N ASN A 14 4.68 5.04 7.19
CA ASN A 14 3.44 4.58 7.80
C ASN A 14 3.60 3.48 8.88
N LYS A 15 2.92 3.63 10.02
CA LYS A 15 2.75 2.58 11.05
C LYS A 15 1.65 1.56 10.74
N SER A 16 0.71 1.91 9.87
CA SER A 16 -0.46 1.13 9.46
C SER A 16 -0.15 0.05 8.42
N TYR A 17 1.04 0.03 7.83
CA TYR A 17 1.55 -1.17 7.16
C TYR A 17 2.90 -1.58 7.71
N GLN A 18 3.10 -2.88 7.90
CA GLN A 18 4.40 -3.44 8.24
C GLN A 18 4.57 -4.84 7.65
N LEU A 19 5.70 -5.10 7.00
CA LEU A 19 6.18 -6.47 6.77
C LEU A 19 6.80 -6.98 8.08
N LEU A 20 6.17 -7.96 8.73
CA LEU A 20 6.57 -8.46 10.05
C LEU A 20 7.61 -9.58 9.95
N ASP A 21 7.45 -10.51 8.99
CA ASP A 21 8.36 -11.61 8.72
C ASP A 21 8.13 -12.14 7.29
N PHE A 22 9.07 -12.90 6.74
CA PHE A 22 8.92 -13.59 5.47
C PHE A 22 9.82 -14.84 5.44
N GLY A 23 9.43 -15.82 4.63
CA GLY A 23 10.16 -17.07 4.49
C GLY A 23 9.24 -18.25 4.16
N SER A 24 9.85 -19.33 3.70
CA SER A 24 9.20 -20.57 3.27
C SER A 24 8.09 -20.31 2.25
N GLY A 25 8.32 -19.38 1.33
CA GLY A 25 7.41 -19.04 0.24
C GLY A 25 6.25 -18.14 0.67
N ARG A 26 6.38 -17.45 1.81
CA ARG A 26 5.30 -16.69 2.44
C ARG A 26 5.78 -15.36 3.01
N LYS A 27 4.84 -14.46 3.28
CA LYS A 27 5.07 -13.21 4.00
C LYS A 27 3.98 -12.97 5.03
N LEU A 28 4.39 -12.44 6.19
CA LEU A 28 3.52 -12.03 7.28
C LEU A 28 3.48 -10.51 7.30
N GLU A 29 2.32 -9.93 7.04
CA GLU A 29 2.13 -8.49 6.94
C GLU A 29 1.07 -8.01 7.93
N ARG A 30 1.21 -6.77 8.41
CA ARG A 30 0.18 -6.07 9.18
C ARG A 30 -0.40 -4.93 8.34
N PHE A 31 -1.72 -4.86 8.26
CA PHE A 31 -2.50 -3.77 7.67
C PHE A 31 -3.46 -3.23 8.73
N GLY A 32 -3.11 -2.11 9.38
CA GLY A 32 -3.80 -1.60 10.56
C GLY A 32 -3.73 -2.61 11.70
N ALA A 33 -4.89 -3.06 12.18
CA ALA A 33 -4.99 -4.09 13.23
C ALA A 33 -4.89 -5.53 12.69
N VAL A 34 -5.03 -5.74 11.38
CA VAL A 34 -5.14 -7.07 10.77
C VAL A 34 -3.76 -7.61 10.39
N ARG A 35 -3.45 -8.84 10.80
CA ARG A 35 -2.23 -9.56 10.39
C ARG A 35 -2.58 -10.66 9.39
N LEU A 36 -1.85 -10.70 8.28
CA LEU A 36 -2.12 -11.57 7.15
C LEU A 36 -0.89 -12.40 6.81
N ASP A 37 -1.09 -13.71 6.69
CA ASP A 37 -0.13 -14.67 6.17
C ASP A 37 -0.46 -14.99 4.71
N ARG A 38 0.37 -14.48 3.79
CA ARG A 38 0.14 -14.52 2.35
C ARG A 38 1.25 -15.25 1.59
N PRO A 39 0.95 -15.86 0.43
CA PRO A 39 1.97 -16.39 -0.46
C PRO A 39 2.96 -15.30 -0.92
N SER A 40 4.23 -15.68 -0.98
CA SER A 40 5.32 -14.88 -1.53
C SER A 40 6.38 -15.82 -2.10
N PRO A 41 6.25 -16.24 -3.37
CA PRO A 41 7.21 -17.16 -4.01
C PRO A 41 8.66 -16.67 -3.93
N ALA A 42 8.87 -15.34 -3.95
CA ALA A 42 10.19 -14.73 -3.78
C ALA A 42 10.88 -15.06 -2.44
N ALA A 43 10.15 -15.57 -1.45
CA ALA A 43 10.67 -15.95 -0.14
C ALA A 43 10.79 -17.48 0.04
N GLU A 44 10.72 -18.29 -1.02
CA GLU A 44 10.71 -19.76 -0.93
C GLU A 44 11.95 -20.33 -0.23
N HIS A 45 13.13 -19.85 -0.59
CA HIS A 45 14.40 -20.38 -0.09
C HIS A 45 14.92 -19.65 1.16
N ILE A 46 14.08 -18.84 1.80
CA ILE A 46 14.42 -18.08 3.01
C ILE A 46 13.70 -18.71 4.19
N GLN A 47 14.38 -18.88 5.32
CA GLN A 47 13.74 -19.36 6.55
C GLN A 47 13.02 -18.22 7.26
N LYS A 48 11.86 -18.52 7.85
CA LYS A 48 11.12 -17.57 8.69
C LYS A 48 11.97 -17.20 9.89
N ALA A 49 12.06 -15.91 10.22
CA ALA A 49 12.87 -15.46 11.34
C ALA A 49 12.25 -15.83 12.70
N SER A 50 10.92 -15.85 12.80
CA SER A 50 10.22 -16.21 14.04
C SER A 50 8.92 -16.93 13.77
N LEU A 51 8.92 -18.27 13.93
CA LEU A 51 7.70 -19.08 13.77
C LEU A 51 6.56 -18.64 14.71
N GLN A 52 6.90 -18.14 15.90
CA GLN A 52 5.93 -17.63 16.87
C GLN A 52 5.15 -16.41 16.35
N ALA A 53 5.76 -15.56 15.53
CA ALA A 53 5.06 -14.41 14.96
C ALA A 53 3.87 -14.83 14.08
N TRP A 54 3.98 -15.96 13.37
CA TRP A 54 2.99 -16.44 12.40
C TRP A 54 1.75 -17.07 13.04
N SER A 55 1.78 -17.44 14.32
CA SER A 55 0.60 -17.95 15.02
C SER A 55 -0.43 -16.85 15.30
N SER A 56 -0.01 -15.58 15.23
CA SER A 56 -0.86 -14.40 15.43
C SER A 56 -1.53 -13.88 14.15
N ALA A 57 -1.35 -14.56 13.01
CA ALA A 57 -2.01 -14.19 11.77
C ALA A 57 -3.53 -14.38 11.91
N ALA A 58 -4.30 -13.34 11.61
CA ALA A 58 -5.77 -13.42 11.60
C ALA A 58 -6.26 -14.22 10.38
N VAL A 59 -5.49 -14.18 9.29
CA VAL A 59 -5.83 -14.84 8.03
C VAL A 59 -4.60 -15.52 7.46
N ARG A 60 -4.75 -16.76 6.99
CA ARG A 60 -3.70 -17.49 6.27
C ARG A 60 -4.24 -18.01 4.94
N TRP A 61 -3.69 -17.55 3.82
CA TRP A 61 -4.08 -18.10 2.51
C TRP A 61 -3.50 -19.51 2.28
N PRO A 62 -4.24 -20.42 1.61
CA PRO A 62 -5.52 -20.21 0.91
C PRO A 62 -6.77 -20.57 1.74
N GLU A 63 -6.80 -20.37 3.06
CA GLU A 63 -7.97 -20.73 3.88
C GLU A 63 -9.24 -20.05 3.33
N THR A 64 -10.15 -20.87 2.80
CA THR A 64 -11.30 -20.44 1.99
C THR A 64 -12.51 -19.98 2.81
N ALA A 65 -12.45 -20.11 4.14
CA ALA A 65 -13.59 -19.91 5.05
C ALA A 65 -13.30 -18.83 6.10
N ILE A 66 -12.62 -17.75 5.72
CA ILE A 66 -12.34 -16.64 6.61
C ILE A 66 -13.33 -15.51 6.30
N ASP A 67 -14.27 -15.33 7.21
CA ASP A 67 -15.25 -14.24 7.17
C ASP A 67 -14.65 -12.98 7.82
N LEU A 68 -13.68 -12.39 7.14
CA LEU A 68 -13.12 -11.09 7.54
C LEU A 68 -13.85 -10.00 6.76
N GLU A 69 -14.69 -9.26 7.47
CA GLU A 69 -15.33 -8.06 6.95
C GLU A 69 -14.30 -7.06 6.39
N PRO A 70 -14.66 -6.28 5.35
CA PRO A 70 -13.81 -5.20 4.88
C PRO A 70 -13.39 -4.28 6.03
N TRP A 71 -12.11 -3.93 6.07
CA TRP A 71 -11.55 -3.09 7.12
C TRP A 71 -10.85 -1.88 6.51
N THR A 72 -10.77 -0.81 7.29
CA THR A 72 -10.17 0.44 6.82
C THR A 72 -8.76 0.59 7.36
N VAL A 73 -7.85 1.03 6.49
CA VAL A 73 -6.48 1.39 6.85
C VAL A 73 -6.27 2.87 6.53
N ASP A 74 -5.81 3.57 7.54
CA ASP A 74 -5.38 4.96 7.46
C ASP A 74 -3.91 5.01 7.04
N PHE A 75 -3.60 5.75 6.00
CA PHE A 75 -2.27 5.87 5.40
C PHE A 75 -1.82 7.34 5.47
N PRO A 76 -1.20 7.75 6.60
CA PRO A 76 -0.55 9.07 6.67
C PRO A 76 0.61 9.09 5.68
N LEU A 77 0.72 10.19 4.94
CA LEU A 77 1.83 10.43 4.02
C LEU A 77 2.81 11.42 4.66
N LEU A 78 4.11 11.16 4.49
CA LEU A 78 5.14 11.98 5.12
C LEU A 78 5.20 13.35 4.46
N GLU A 79 4.94 14.38 5.28
CA GLU A 79 5.52 15.72 5.29
C GLU A 79 5.62 16.53 3.96
N PRO A 80 5.44 17.87 4.02
CA PRO A 80 5.21 18.68 5.20
C PRO A 80 3.73 19.04 5.29
N ALA A 81 2.94 18.10 5.81
CA ALA A 81 1.93 18.33 6.82
C ALA A 81 1.12 17.03 6.94
N ASP A 82 0.64 16.76 8.14
CA ASP A 82 -0.49 15.88 8.43
C ASP A 82 -1.80 16.30 7.69
N GLU A 83 -1.70 17.03 6.57
CA GLU A 83 -2.78 17.54 5.73
C GLU A 83 -3.35 16.45 4.82
N TYR A 84 -2.52 15.50 4.38
CA TYR A 84 -2.94 14.46 3.46
C TYR A 84 -3.02 13.10 4.15
N HIS A 85 -4.25 12.66 4.30
CA HIS A 85 -4.60 11.41 4.92
C HIS A 85 -5.36 10.54 3.93
N LEU A 86 -4.68 9.55 3.36
CA LEU A 86 -5.34 8.60 2.47
C LEU A 86 -5.97 7.49 3.30
N ARG A 87 -7.24 7.20 3.04
CA ARG A 87 -7.98 6.14 3.70
C ARG A 87 -8.38 5.09 2.68
N PHE A 88 -8.02 3.84 2.95
CA PHE A 88 -8.29 2.72 2.06
C PHE A 88 -9.18 1.70 2.74
N GLN A 89 -10.24 1.26 2.05
CA GLN A 89 -10.98 0.07 2.45
C GLN A 89 -10.31 -1.16 1.83
N LEU A 90 -9.88 -2.09 2.67
CA LEU A 90 -9.29 -3.37 2.29
C LEU A 90 -10.32 -4.47 2.49
N LYS A 91 -10.22 -5.53 1.69
CA LYS A 91 -10.99 -6.78 1.86
C LYS A 91 -10.17 -7.95 1.32
N LEU A 92 -10.48 -9.14 1.79
CA LEU A 92 -9.87 -10.36 1.25
C LEU A 92 -10.35 -10.57 -0.18
N ALA A 93 -9.43 -10.66 -1.13
CA ALA A 93 -9.74 -11.07 -2.49
C ALA A 93 -9.36 -12.54 -2.74
N PRO A 94 -9.97 -13.20 -3.74
CA PRO A 94 -9.73 -14.62 -4.01
C PRO A 94 -8.25 -14.98 -4.23
N PHE A 95 -7.46 -14.05 -4.80
CA PHE A 95 -6.06 -14.30 -5.19
C PHE A 95 -5.01 -13.80 -4.19
N GLY A 96 -5.40 -13.54 -2.93
CA GLY A 96 -4.42 -13.16 -1.90
C GLY A 96 -4.09 -11.67 -1.84
N HIS A 97 -4.64 -10.83 -2.72
CA HIS A 97 -4.48 -9.39 -2.61
C HIS A 97 -5.57 -8.78 -1.71
N VAL A 98 -5.27 -7.63 -1.12
CA VAL A 98 -6.16 -6.91 -0.19
C VAL A 98 -6.65 -5.57 -0.71
N GLY A 99 -6.33 -5.23 -1.95
CA GLY A 99 -6.71 -3.94 -2.54
C GLY A 99 -5.73 -2.80 -2.24
N LEU A 100 -4.53 -3.09 -1.76
CA LEU A 100 -3.51 -2.09 -1.49
C LEU A 100 -2.10 -2.63 -1.73
N PHE A 101 -1.28 -1.81 -2.38
CA PHE A 101 0.17 -2.01 -2.55
C PHE A 101 0.91 -0.95 -1.74
N PRO A 102 1.16 -1.19 -0.44
CA PRO A 102 1.75 -0.19 0.47
C PRO A 102 3.16 0.23 0.07
N GLU A 103 3.89 -0.57 -0.70
CA GLU A 103 5.17 -0.22 -1.33
C GLU A 103 5.09 0.98 -2.29
N GLN A 104 3.90 1.30 -2.80
CA GLN A 104 3.68 2.47 -3.65
C GLN A 104 3.57 3.78 -2.87
N ALA A 105 3.54 3.76 -1.53
CA ALA A 105 3.37 4.96 -0.71
C ALA A 105 4.42 6.05 -0.99
N ILE A 106 5.66 5.65 -1.26
CA ILE A 106 6.74 6.56 -1.63
C ILE A 106 6.43 7.27 -2.96
N ASN A 107 5.88 6.53 -3.92
CA ASN A 107 5.46 7.07 -5.20
C ASN A 107 4.26 8.01 -5.03
N TRP A 108 3.36 7.73 -4.09
CA TRP A 108 2.25 8.64 -3.77
C TRP A 108 2.73 9.97 -3.20
N CYS A 109 3.70 9.95 -2.27
CA CYS A 109 4.33 11.18 -1.77
C CYS A 109 4.95 11.99 -2.93
N TRP A 110 5.70 11.32 -3.81
CA TRP A 110 6.30 11.97 -4.98
C TRP A 110 5.25 12.54 -5.93
N LEU A 111 4.17 11.80 -6.23
CA LEU A 111 3.06 12.27 -7.07
C LEU A 111 2.37 13.50 -6.48
N MET A 112 2.13 13.50 -5.17
CA MET A 112 1.54 14.65 -4.48
C MET A 112 2.44 15.89 -4.61
N GLN A 113 3.74 15.72 -4.38
CA GLN A 113 4.70 16.81 -4.54
C GLN A 113 4.72 17.33 -5.99
N ALA A 114 4.77 16.42 -6.97
CA ALA A 114 4.77 16.77 -8.39
C ALA A 114 3.50 17.52 -8.82
N VAL A 115 2.33 17.17 -8.27
CA VAL A 115 1.08 17.90 -8.51
C VAL A 115 1.13 19.31 -7.90
N ARG A 116 1.61 19.45 -6.66
CA ARG A 116 1.68 20.73 -5.95
C ARG A 116 2.67 21.72 -6.57
N GLU A 117 3.77 21.20 -7.12
CA GLU A 117 4.79 22.01 -7.80
C GLU A 117 4.42 22.31 -9.25
N PHE A 118 3.33 21.74 -9.76
CA PHE A 118 2.92 21.94 -11.14
C PHE A 118 2.38 23.36 -11.35
N PRO A 119 2.79 24.09 -12.40
CA PRO A 119 2.49 25.52 -12.56
C PRO A 119 1.02 25.84 -12.90
N THR A 120 0.16 24.84 -12.98
CA THR A 120 -1.27 24.99 -13.34
C THR A 120 -2.13 24.83 -12.11
N GLU A 121 -3.10 25.71 -11.90
CA GLU A 121 -4.00 25.72 -10.73
C GLU A 121 -4.69 24.36 -10.47
N GLN A 122 -5.13 23.68 -11.54
CA GLN A 122 -5.65 22.32 -11.46
C GLN A 122 -4.98 21.43 -12.54
N PRO A 123 -3.89 20.73 -12.20
CA PRO A 123 -3.22 19.82 -13.13
C PRO A 123 -4.15 18.68 -13.55
N ARG A 124 -4.05 18.25 -14.80
CA ARG A 124 -4.77 17.07 -15.30
C ARG A 124 -3.83 15.87 -15.29
N ALA A 125 -4.25 14.78 -14.65
CA ALA A 125 -3.47 13.55 -14.55
C ALA A 125 -4.21 12.36 -15.18
N LEU A 126 -3.46 11.43 -15.75
CA LEU A 126 -3.95 10.15 -16.26
C LEU A 126 -3.28 9.02 -15.49
N ASN A 127 -4.06 8.21 -14.79
CA ASN A 127 -3.59 7.01 -14.11
C ASN A 127 -4.07 5.78 -14.88
N LEU A 128 -3.15 5.07 -15.53
CA LEU A 128 -3.42 3.82 -16.25
C LEU A 128 -3.10 2.62 -15.36
N PHE A 129 -3.85 1.53 -15.52
CA PHE A 129 -3.75 0.34 -14.65
C PHE A 129 -3.93 0.72 -13.18
N ALA A 130 -4.92 1.58 -12.94
CA ALA A 130 -5.05 2.33 -11.71
C ALA A 130 -5.50 1.49 -10.51
N TYR A 131 -5.93 0.26 -10.74
CA TYR A 131 -6.34 -0.70 -9.72
C TYR A 131 -7.37 -0.10 -8.75
N THR A 132 -7.17 -0.22 -7.44
CA THR A 132 -8.03 0.33 -6.39
C THR A 132 -7.78 1.81 -6.11
N GLY A 133 -6.98 2.50 -6.94
CA GLY A 133 -6.94 3.95 -6.98
C GLY A 133 -5.95 4.63 -6.03
N GLY A 134 -4.96 3.93 -5.46
CA GLY A 134 -3.93 4.55 -4.58
C GLY A 134 -3.30 5.82 -5.15
N SER A 135 -2.74 5.74 -6.35
CA SER A 135 -2.14 6.91 -7.01
C SER A 135 -3.17 7.94 -7.47
N THR A 136 -4.40 7.50 -7.79
CA THR A 136 -5.50 8.40 -8.15
C THR A 136 -5.88 9.28 -6.96
N LEU A 137 -6.10 8.67 -5.80
CA LEU A 137 -6.42 9.37 -4.56
C LEU A 137 -5.27 10.29 -4.15
N ALA A 138 -4.02 9.85 -4.31
CA ALA A 138 -2.88 10.68 -3.99
C ALA A 138 -2.84 11.98 -4.83
N MET A 139 -2.95 11.86 -6.16
CA MET A 139 -2.96 13.03 -7.04
C MET A 139 -4.20 13.91 -6.85
N ALA A 140 -5.38 13.30 -6.65
CA ALA A 140 -6.62 14.04 -6.44
C ALA A 140 -6.61 14.81 -5.12
N ALA A 141 -6.09 14.20 -4.04
CA ALA A 141 -5.94 14.87 -2.75
C ALA A 141 -4.99 16.07 -2.85
N ALA A 142 -3.93 15.98 -3.66
CA ALA A 142 -3.03 17.11 -3.94
C ALA A 142 -3.61 18.18 -4.91
N GLY A 143 -4.86 18.02 -5.37
CA GLY A 143 -5.56 19.04 -6.18
C GLY A 143 -5.65 18.76 -7.68
N ALA A 144 -5.15 17.62 -8.18
CA ALA A 144 -5.25 17.29 -9.60
C ALA A 144 -6.67 16.82 -10.01
N ALA A 145 -7.06 17.15 -11.24
CA ALA A 145 -8.16 16.50 -11.93
C ALA A 145 -7.67 15.18 -12.56
N VAL A 146 -8.02 14.04 -11.97
CA VAL A 146 -7.47 12.74 -12.35
C VAL A 146 -8.44 11.91 -13.18
N VAL A 147 -7.96 11.40 -14.31
CA VAL A 147 -8.62 10.33 -15.07
C VAL A 147 -8.07 8.98 -14.58
N HIS A 148 -8.96 8.17 -13.99
CA HIS A 148 -8.65 6.82 -13.52
C HIS A 148 -9.05 5.79 -14.57
N VAL A 149 -8.11 4.96 -15.02
CA VAL A 149 -8.35 3.93 -16.04
C VAL A 149 -7.88 2.58 -15.54
N ASP A 150 -8.80 1.63 -15.44
CA ASP A 150 -8.53 0.22 -15.22
C ASP A 150 -9.53 -0.62 -16.05
N SER A 151 -9.09 -1.76 -16.59
CA SER A 151 -9.95 -2.65 -17.37
C SER A 151 -10.85 -3.54 -16.51
N SER A 152 -10.55 -3.64 -15.21
CA SER A 152 -11.28 -4.45 -14.25
C SER A 152 -12.42 -3.65 -13.62
N GLN A 153 -13.66 -3.92 -14.03
CA GLN A 153 -14.84 -3.34 -13.38
C GLN A 153 -14.86 -3.55 -11.85
N PRO A 154 -14.48 -4.74 -11.31
CA PRO A 154 -14.34 -4.90 -9.85
C PRO A 154 -13.31 -3.95 -9.21
N ALA A 155 -12.17 -3.70 -9.86
CA ALA A 155 -11.15 -2.78 -9.33
C ALA A 155 -11.65 -1.33 -9.35
N VAL A 156 -12.25 -0.90 -10.47
CA VAL A 156 -12.85 0.44 -10.60
C VAL A 156 -13.97 0.65 -9.59
N THR A 157 -14.78 -0.38 -9.34
CA THR A 157 -15.86 -0.31 -8.34
C THR A 157 -15.29 -0.18 -6.92
N TRP A 158 -14.18 -0.84 -6.63
CA TRP A 158 -13.51 -0.75 -5.33
C TRP A 158 -12.77 0.58 -5.14
N ALA A 159 -12.36 1.25 -6.22
CA ALA A 159 -11.75 2.58 -6.15
C ALA A 159 -12.75 3.72 -5.84
N ARG A 160 -14.07 3.45 -5.91
CA ARG A 160 -15.13 4.42 -5.63
C ARG A 160 -15.59 4.34 -4.18
#